data_AF-A0A5C6XVM7-F1
#
_entry.id   AF-A0A5C6XVM7-F1
#
_cell.length_a   1.000
_cell.length_b   1.000
_cell.length_c   1.000
_cell.angle_alpha   90.00
_cell.angle_beta   90.00
_cell.angle_gamma   90.00
#
_symmetry.space_group_name_H-M   'P 1'
#
loop_
_entity.id
_entity.type
_entity.pdbx_description
1 polymer ?
#
loop_
_entity_poly.entity_id
_entity_poly.type
_entity_poly.pdbx_seq_one_letter_code
_entity_poly.pdbx_strand_id
1 'polypeptide(L)' 'MENKSISKLTYEEASKELESILENLRNDEISIDKLEKVVARAAALSKFCQDKLRNTEQQVQDIIDKLGL' A
#
# COMPACT_ATOMS: atom_id res chain seq x y z
N MET A 1 -15.60 -6.84 -8.61
CA MET A 1 -14.71 -5.80 -8.04
C MET A 1 -13.38 -5.94 -8.75
N GLU A 2 -13.09 -5.03 -9.69
CA GLU A 2 -11.94 -5.13 -10.59
C GLU A 2 -10.62 -4.90 -9.85
N ASN A 3 -9.65 -5.76 -10.14
CA ASN A 3 -8.31 -5.77 -9.55
C ASN A 3 -7.51 -4.56 -10.09
N LYS A 4 -7.70 -3.39 -9.47
CA LYS A 4 -7.17 -2.10 -9.91
C LYS A 4 -5.63 -2.13 -9.85
N SER A 5 -4.98 -1.61 -10.90
CA SER A 5 -3.52 -1.51 -10.94
C SER A 5 -2.98 -0.66 -9.80
N ILE A 6 -1.91 -1.09 -9.12
CA ILE A 6 -1.36 -0.44 -7.91
C ILE A 6 -1.05 1.05 -8.14
N SER A 7 -0.53 1.38 -9.33
CA SER A 7 -0.21 2.77 -9.72
C SER A 7 -1.42 3.71 -9.77
N LYS A 8 -2.65 3.18 -9.77
CA LYS A 8 -3.91 3.94 -9.80
C LYS A 8 -4.63 3.96 -8.44
N LEU A 9 -4.02 3.41 -7.40
CA LEU A 9 -4.61 3.37 -6.06
C LEU A 9 -4.38 4.69 -5.32
N THR A 10 -5.36 5.09 -4.50
CA THR A 10 -5.10 6.04 -3.42
C THR A 10 -4.33 5.36 -2.29
N TYR A 11 -3.82 6.14 -1.33
CA TYR A 11 -3.18 5.56 -0.15
C TYR A 11 -4.18 4.70 0.62
N GLU A 12 -5.38 5.22 0.87
CA GLU A 12 -6.45 4.53 1.58
C GLU A 12 -6.93 3.26 0.87
N GLU A 13 -7.03 3.28 -0.47
CA GLU A 13 -7.38 2.09 -1.23
C GLU A 13 -6.31 1.00 -1.05
N ALA A 14 -5.03 1.38 -1.16
CA ALA A 14 -3.91 0.45 -1.02
C ALA A 14 -3.76 -0.09 0.41
N SER A 15 -3.93 0.76 1.43
CA SER A 15 -3.85 0.34 2.84
C SER A 15 -4.98 -0.62 3.19
N LYS A 16 -6.21 -0.32 2.74
CA LYS A 16 -7.37 -1.17 2.96
C LYS A 16 -7.24 -2.54 2.28
N GLU A 17 -6.72 -2.56 1.05
CA GLU A 17 -6.44 -3.82 0.35
C GLU A 17 -5.37 -4.64 1.10
N LEU A 18 -4.31 -3.99 1.57
CA LEU A 18 -3.25 -4.64 2.34
C LEU A 18 -3.79 -5.24 3.65
N GLU A 19 -4.60 -4.50 4.40
CA GLU A 19 -5.24 -4.99 5.63
C GLU A 19 -6.11 -6.23 5.36
N SER A 20 -6.91 -6.21 4.29
CA SER A 20 -7.74 -7.35 3.89
C SER A 20 -6.88 -8.56 3.52
N ILE A 21 -5.77 -8.37 2.82
CA ILE A 21 -4.82 -9.45 2.52
C ILE A 21 -4.25 -10.04 3.80
N LEU A 22 -3.81 -9.20 4.75
CA LEU A 22 -3.25 -9.66 6.02
C LEU A 22 -4.29 -10.39 6.89
N GLU A 23 -5.55 -9.96 6.84
CA GLU A 23 -6.66 -10.65 7.51
C GLU A 23 -6.88 -12.05 6.93
N ASN A 24 -7.01 -12.16 5.61
CA ASN A 24 -7.17 -13.45 4.93
C ASN A 24 -5.99 -14.40 5.21
N LEU A 25 -4.76 -13.88 5.30
CA LEU A 25 -3.58 -14.65 5.65
C LEU A 25 -3.62 -15.16 7.10
N ARG A 26 -4.09 -14.34 8.05
CA ARG A 26 -4.23 -14.74 9.47
C ARG A 26 -5.31 -15.79 9.68
N ASN A 27 -6.35 -15.76 8.85
CA ASN A 27 -7.46 -16.71 8.94
C ASN A 27 -7.19 -18.03 8.20
N ASP A 28 -5.99 -18.23 7.65
CA ASP A 28 -5.64 -19.38 6.80
C ASP A 28 -6.62 -19.58 5.60
N GLU A 29 -7.24 -18.49 5.13
CA GLU A 29 -8.22 -18.52 4.03
C GLU A 29 -7.56 -18.56 2.64
N ILE A 30 -6.22 -18.63 2.60
CA ILE A 30 -5.44 -18.57 1.36
C ILE A 30 -4.83 -19.93 1.04
N SER A 31 -5.28 -20.52 -0.06
CA SER A 31 -4.70 -21.75 -0.60
C SER A 31 -3.23 -21.57 -0.98
N ILE A 32 -2.41 -22.62 -0.83
CA ILE A 32 -0.98 -22.61 -1.15
C ILE A 32 -0.68 -22.12 -2.57
N ASP A 33 -1.52 -22.49 -3.55
CA ASP A 33 -1.38 -22.06 -4.96
C ASP A 33 -1.57 -20.54 -5.17
N LYS A 34 -2.24 -19.87 -4.22
CA LYS A 34 -2.48 -18.42 -4.26
C LYS A 34 -1.55 -17.65 -3.34
N LEU A 35 -0.87 -18.32 -2.42
CA LEU A 35 -0.04 -17.69 -1.39
C LEU A 35 1.04 -16.81 -2.01
N GLU A 36 1.77 -17.32 -3.00
CA GLU A 36 2.81 -16.56 -3.71
C GLU A 36 2.26 -15.25 -4.30
N LYS A 37 1.12 -15.32 -5.00
CA LYS A 37 0.49 -14.15 -5.64
C LYS A 37 0.00 -13.13 -4.62
N VAL A 38 -0.58 -13.60 -3.52
CA VAL A 38 -1.11 -12.73 -2.47
C VAL A 38 0.03 -12.04 -1.73
N VAL A 39 1.09 -12.76 -1.36
CA VAL A 39 2.26 -12.20 -0.71
C VAL A 39 2.97 -11.19 -1.64
N ALA A 40 3.11 -11.50 -2.93
CA ALA A 40 3.67 -10.57 -3.90
C ALA A 40 2.84 -9.28 -4.02
N ARG A 41 1.49 -9.39 -4.00
CA ARG A 41 0.59 -8.24 -3.99
C ARG A 41 0.75 -7.41 -2.71
N ALA A 42 0.79 -8.05 -1.55
CA ALA A 42 1.00 -7.37 -0.28
C ALA A 42 2.32 -6.59 -0.24
N ALA A 43 3.42 -7.20 -0.72
CA ALA A 43 4.72 -6.55 -0.80
C ALA A 43 4.68 -5.31 -1.72
N ALA A 44 4.00 -5.41 -2.85
CA ALA A 44 3.86 -4.29 -3.79
C ALA A 44 2.99 -3.15 -3.22
N LEU A 45 1.89 -3.48 -2.52
CA LEU A 45 1.05 -2.49 -1.83
C LEU A 45 1.82 -1.79 -0.69
N SER A 46 2.57 -2.56 0.10
CA SER A 46 3.41 -2.03 1.19
C SER A 46 4.43 -1.02 0.65
N LYS A 47 5.14 -1.39 -0.42
CA LYS A 47 6.09 -0.49 -1.09
C LYS A 47 5.41 0.78 -1.61
N PHE A 48 4.26 0.65 -2.26
CA PHE A 48 3.49 1.80 -2.75
C PHE A 48 3.10 2.76 -1.62
N CYS A 49 2.61 2.23 -0.49
CA CYS A 49 2.26 3.04 0.67
C CYS A 49 3.48 3.77 1.25
N GLN A 50 4.61 3.09 1.39
CA GLN A 50 5.87 3.68 1.87
C GLN A 50 6.36 4.80 0.95
N ASP A 51 6.39 4.55 -0.36
CA ASP A 51 6.81 5.55 -1.35
C ASP A 51 5.91 6.79 -1.30
N LYS A 52 4.60 6.59 -1.13
CA LYS A 52 3.63 7.69 -1.04
C LYS A 52 3.81 8.52 0.22
N LEU A 53 4.03 7.88 1.38
CA LEU A 53 4.33 8.56 2.64
C LEU A 53 5.62 9.38 2.52
N ARG A 54 6.71 8.77 2.04
CA ARG A 54 7.99 9.45 1.87
C ARG A 54 7.91 10.66 0.94
N ASN A 55 7.20 10.51 -0.18
CA ASN A 55 6.99 11.64 -1.11
C ASN A 55 6.15 12.75 -0.46
N THR A 56 5.15 12.38 0.34
CA THR A 56 4.30 13.34 1.05
C THR A 56 5.09 14.08 2.13
N GLU A 57 5.88 13.37 2.94
CA GLU A 57 6.79 13.96 3.92
C GLU A 57 7.75 14.96 3.27
N GLN A 58 8.38 14.58 2.16
CA GLN A 58 9.29 15.49 1.45
C GLN A 58 8.57 16.75 0.96
N GLN A 59 7.37 16.60 0.36
CA GLN A 59 6.59 17.74 -0.10
C GLN A 59 6.16 18.65 1.04
N VAL A 60 5.76 18.08 2.17
CA VAL A 60 5.40 18.85 3.38
C VAL A 60 6.62 19.59 3.91
N GLN A 61 7.78 18.94 4.01
CA GLN A 61 9.02 19.59 4.43
C GLN A 61 9.40 20.74 3.49
N ASP A 62 9.34 20.53 2.18
CA ASP A 62 9.64 21.58 1.19
C ASP A 62 8.68 22.78 1.32
N ILE A 63 7.42 22.55 1.72
CA ILE A 63 6.44 23.62 1.96
C ILE A 63 6.78 24.37 3.25
N ILE A 64 7.12 23.66 4.33
CA ILE A 64 7.54 24.24 5.61
C ILE A 64 8.77 25.13 5.41
N ASP A 65 9.79 24.62 4.71
CA ASP A 65 11.02 25.35 4.41
C ASP A 65 10.73 26.63 3.60
N LYS A 66 9.82 26.56 2.62
CA LYS A 66 9.39 27.73 1.82
C LYS A 66 8.62 28.77 2.62
N LEU A 67 7.88 28.34 3.65
CA LEU A 67 7.15 29.23 4.55
C LEU A 67 8.05 29.82 5.65
N GLY A 68 9.30 29.34 5.77
CA GLY A 68 10.25 29.80 6.78
C GLY A 68 9.86 29.40 8.20
N LEU A 69 9.13 28.28 8.35
CA LEU A 69 8.67 27.72 9.61
C LEU A 69 9.66 26.68 10.17
#